data_AF-A0A7U9XM43-F1
#
_entry.id   AF-A0A7U9XM43-F1
#
_cell.length_a   1.000
_cell.length_b   1.000
_cell.length_c   1.000
_cell.angle_alpha   90.00
_cell.angle_beta   90.00
_cell.angle_gamma   90.00
#
_symmetry.space_group_name_H-M   'P 1'
#
loop_
_entity.id
_entity.type
_entity.pdbx_description
1 polymer ?
#
loop_
_entity_poly.entity_id
_entity_poly.type
_entity_poly.pdbx_seq_one_letter_code
_entity_poly.pdbx_strand_id
1 'polypeptide(L)'
;MSGCYPLTRCYFDYNEQEGLYYRSQHLSGSSDGPHLDASGTQLAFKNILVQFVKYVDLGEGYLAFQCNDDTEDGWYFTNGKGIHITWKKAEDYGATRYYDDNGNEIELNTGKTMVCIALKGNRFTFR
;
A
#
# COMPACT_ATOMS: atom_id res chain seq x y z
N MET A 1 4.14 2.10 7.90
CA MET A 1 3.70 2.91 6.73
C MET A 1 3.80 4.42 6.96
N SER A 2 3.88 4.91 8.20
CA SER A 2 3.90 6.36 8.52
C SER A 2 5.02 7.17 7.86
N GLY A 3 6.21 6.59 7.67
CA GLY A 3 7.32 7.26 6.98
C GLY A 3 7.07 7.54 5.50
N CYS A 4 6.17 6.79 4.85
CA CYS A 4 5.79 7.01 3.46
C CYS A 4 4.70 8.09 3.30
N TYR A 5 3.97 8.38 4.37
CA TYR A 5 2.86 9.33 4.39
C TYR A 5 2.99 10.24 5.62
N PRO A 6 3.89 11.23 5.60
CA PRO A 6 4.27 11.98 6.80
C PRO A 6 3.11 12.77 7.42
N LEU A 7 2.13 13.19 6.61
CA LEU A 7 0.95 13.92 7.09
C LEU A 7 -0.07 12.99 7.75
N THR A 8 -0.59 12.02 7.00
CA THR A 8 -1.66 11.12 7.50
C THR A 8 -1.14 9.99 8.35
N ARG A 9 0.18 9.75 8.36
CA ARG A 9 0.88 8.70 9.13
C ARG A 9 0.16 7.36 9.14
N CYS A 10 -0.50 6.98 8.05
CA CYS A 10 -1.37 5.82 8.08
C CYS A 10 -0.59 4.53 8.38
N TYR A 11 -1.25 3.59 9.05
CA TYR A 11 -0.70 2.30 9.44
C TYR A 11 -1.79 1.23 9.45
N PHE A 12 -1.35 -0.02 9.53
CA PHE A 12 -2.20 -1.20 9.54
C PHE A 12 -1.82 -2.07 10.72
N ASP A 13 -2.82 -2.53 11.47
CA ASP A 13 -2.66 -3.50 12.55
C ASP A 13 -3.29 -4.82 12.11
N TYR A 14 -2.55 -5.93 12.22
CA TYR A 14 -3.07 -7.25 11.85
C TYR A 14 -3.82 -7.88 13.02
N ASN A 15 -5.07 -8.26 12.77
CA ASN A 15 -5.86 -9.08 13.69
C ASN A 15 -5.75 -10.55 13.26
N GLU A 16 -5.07 -11.37 14.08
CA GLU A 16 -4.85 -12.79 13.79
C GLU A 16 -6.13 -13.63 13.80
N GLN A 17 -7.12 -13.26 14.63
CA GLN A 17 -8.36 -14.01 14.78
C GLN A 17 -9.25 -13.86 13.55
N GLU A 18 -9.30 -12.64 13.00
CA GLU A 18 -10.10 -12.32 11.82
C GLU A 18 -9.30 -12.47 10.51
N GLY A 19 -7.97 -12.49 10.61
CA GLY A 19 -7.07 -12.51 9.47
C GLY A 19 -7.19 -11.27 8.59
N LEU A 20 -7.40 -10.10 9.19
CA LEU A 20 -7.60 -8.81 8.54
C LEU A 20 -6.63 -7.74 9.06
N TYR A 21 -6.29 -6.78 8.20
CA TYR A 21 -5.49 -5.61 8.49
C TYR A 21 -6.39 -4.39 8.70
N TYR A 22 -6.47 -3.89 9.92
CA TYR A 22 -7.24 -2.70 10.28
C TYR A 22 -6.44 -1.45 10.00
N ARG A 23 -7.03 -0.49 9.28
CA ARG A 23 -6.37 0.75 8.90
C ARG A 23 -6.63 1.86 9.92
N SER A 24 -5.56 2.57 10.26
CA SER A 24 -5.59 3.76 11.11
C SER A 24 -4.85 4.90 10.43
N GLN A 25 -5.18 6.14 10.82
CA GLN A 25 -4.55 7.34 10.30
C GLN A 25 -4.55 8.48 11.32
N HIS A 26 -3.64 9.42 11.11
CA HIS A 26 -3.66 10.74 11.71
C HIS A 26 -4.50 11.69 10.86
N LEU A 27 -5.30 12.50 11.54
CA LEU A 27 -6.00 13.64 10.95
C LEU A 27 -5.46 14.92 11.58
N SER A 28 -5.35 15.99 10.78
CA SER A 28 -4.88 17.28 11.27
C SER A 28 -5.73 17.74 12.47
N GLY A 29 -5.07 18.06 13.58
CA GLY A 29 -5.74 18.47 14.82
C GLY A 29 -6.28 17.33 15.70
N SER A 30 -6.01 16.06 15.36
CA SER A 30 -6.44 14.87 16.13
C SER A 30 -5.25 14.01 16.55
N SER A 31 -5.44 13.09 17.48
CA SER A 31 -4.51 11.95 17.65
C SER A 31 -4.67 10.95 16.50
N ASP A 32 -3.71 10.04 16.37
CA ASP A 32 -3.84 8.86 15.51
C ASP A 32 -5.06 8.04 15.96
N GLY A 33 -5.81 7.48 15.00
CA GLY A 33 -6.99 6.68 15.31
C GLY A 33 -7.52 5.89 14.11
N PRO A 34 -8.61 5.13 14.31
CA PRO A 34 -9.24 4.33 13.26
C PRO A 34 -9.57 5.15 12.01
N HIS A 35 -9.26 4.60 10.83
CA HIS A 35 -9.79 5.15 9.58
C HIS A 35 -11.20 4.61 9.39
N LEU A 36 -12.20 5.46 9.65
CA LEU A 36 -13.62 5.09 9.58
C LEU A 36 -14.22 5.45 8.22
N ASP A 37 -15.17 4.63 7.76
CA ASP A 37 -16.07 5.00 6.66
C ASP A 37 -17.20 5.93 7.14
N ALA A 38 -18.09 6.32 6.23
CA ALA A 38 -19.21 7.21 6.54
C ALA A 38 -20.22 6.62 7.55
N SER A 39 -20.21 5.30 7.79
CA SER A 39 -21.04 4.63 8.78
C SER A 39 -20.40 4.57 10.17
N GLY A 40 -19.13 4.98 10.29
CA GLY A 40 -18.35 4.83 11.51
C GLY A 40 -17.65 3.46 11.65
N THR A 41 -17.65 2.64 10.60
CA THR A 41 -16.98 1.33 10.60
C THR A 41 -15.52 1.49 10.21
N GLN A 42 -14.60 0.90 10.97
CA GLN A 42 -13.17 0.95 10.64
C GLN A 42 -12.88 0.15 9.36
N LEU A 43 -12.09 0.75 8.47
CA LEU A 43 -11.62 0.08 7.27
C LEU A 43 -10.68 -1.08 7.63
N ALA A 44 -11.00 -2.26 7.13
CA ALA A 44 -10.16 -3.46 7.23
C ALA A 44 -9.98 -4.13 5.87
N PHE A 45 -8.81 -4.73 5.64
CA PHE A 45 -8.40 -5.31 4.36
C PHE A 45 -7.79 -6.71 4.55
N LYS A 46 -7.99 -7.59 3.56
CA LYS A 46 -7.39 -8.93 3.55
C LYS A 46 -5.95 -8.90 3.02
N ASN A 47 -5.72 -8.03 2.05
CA ASN A 47 -4.48 -7.92 1.30
C ASN A 47 -3.99 -6.47 1.35
N ILE A 48 -2.69 -6.29 1.61
CA ILE A 48 -2.03 -4.99 1.46
C ILE A 48 -0.93 -5.15 0.42
N LEU A 49 -0.93 -4.28 -0.59
CA LEU A 49 0.14 -4.16 -1.57
C LEU A 49 0.81 -2.81 -1.37
N VAL A 50 2.12 -2.81 -1.13
CA VAL A 50 2.94 -1.61 -1.17
C VAL A 50 3.63 -1.59 -2.52
N GLN A 51 3.29 -0.61 -3.35
CA GLN A 51 3.85 -0.43 -4.69
C GLN A 51 4.82 0.75 -4.64
N PHE A 52 6.12 0.47 -4.76
CA PHE A 52 7.10 1.54 -4.87
C PHE A 52 7.10 2.10 -6.29
N VAL A 53 7.11 3.42 -6.40
CA VAL A 53 7.12 4.12 -7.69
C VAL A 53 8.17 5.21 -7.71
N LYS A 54 8.69 5.49 -8.89
CA LYS A 54 9.46 6.71 -9.15
C LYS A 54 8.52 7.91 -9.26
N TYR A 55 9.09 9.12 -9.16
CA TYR A 55 8.36 10.34 -9.46
C TYR A 55 9.17 11.26 -10.36
N VAL A 56 8.48 12.17 -11.03
CA VAL A 56 9.04 13.30 -11.75
C VAL A 56 8.53 14.58 -11.10
N ASP A 57 9.43 15.51 -10.81
CA ASP A 57 9.08 16.86 -10.36
C ASP A 57 8.63 17.66 -11.59
N LEU A 58 7.40 18.16 -11.56
CA LEU A 58 6.83 18.98 -12.63
C LEU A 58 6.98 20.49 -12.36
N GLY A 59 7.56 20.87 -11.21
CA GLY A 59 7.64 22.25 -10.73
C GLY A 59 6.46 22.65 -9.85
N GLU A 60 6.59 23.79 -9.17
CA GLU A 60 5.55 24.39 -8.32
C GLU A 60 4.98 23.46 -7.22
N GLY A 61 5.74 22.44 -6.83
CA GLY A 61 5.32 21.44 -5.84
C GLY A 61 4.47 20.30 -6.38
N TYR A 62 4.25 20.22 -7.70
CA TYR A 62 3.56 19.10 -8.34
C TYR A 62 4.50 17.96 -8.67
N LEU A 63 4.09 16.74 -8.30
CA LEU A 63 4.83 15.52 -8.59
C LEU A 63 3.98 14.60 -9.47
N ALA A 64 4.58 14.05 -10.52
CA ALA A 64 4.00 12.97 -11.31
C ALA A 64 4.55 11.62 -10.86
N PHE A 65 3.70 10.79 -10.26
CA PHE A 65 4.05 9.44 -9.85
C PHE A 65 4.01 8.50 -11.07
N GLN A 66 5.10 7.79 -11.31
CA GLN A 66 5.25 6.90 -12.46
C GLN A 66 4.64 5.53 -12.14
N CYS A 67 3.35 5.39 -12.41
CA CYS A 67 2.59 4.16 -12.12
C CYS A 67 2.57 3.15 -13.28
N ASN A 68 3.09 3.51 -14.46
CA ASN A 68 3.34 2.56 -15.56
C ASN A 68 4.84 2.29 -15.61
N ASP A 69 5.26 1.17 -15.04
CA ASP A 69 6.66 0.74 -14.94
C ASP A 69 6.66 -0.80 -14.90
N ASP A 70 7.84 -1.39 -15.06
CA ASP A 70 8.12 -2.82 -14.85
C ASP A 70 9.48 -3.08 -14.20
N THR A 71 10.09 -2.04 -13.62
CA THR A 71 11.43 -2.08 -13.00
C THR A 71 11.43 -1.87 -11.50
N GLU A 72 10.26 -1.64 -10.89
CA GLU A 72 10.13 -1.33 -9.47
C GLU A 72 9.53 -2.47 -8.66
N ASP A 73 9.82 -2.42 -7.37
CA ASP A 73 9.50 -3.45 -6.41
C ASP A 73 8.39 -3.01 -5.44
N GLY A 74 8.14 -3.85 -4.46
CA GLY A 74 7.06 -3.66 -3.52
C GLY A 74 7.01 -4.77 -2.50
N TRP A 75 5.91 -4.76 -1.75
CA TRP A 75 5.62 -5.78 -0.77
C TRP A 75 4.16 -6.20 -0.84
N TYR A 76 3.93 -7.50 -0.70
CA TYR A 76 2.60 -8.07 -0.56
C TYR A 76 2.43 -8.62 0.86
N PHE A 77 1.41 -8.17 1.57
CA PHE A 77 1.03 -8.67 2.88
C PHE A 77 -0.35 -9.31 2.85
N THR A 78 -0.43 -10.51 3.42
CA THR A 78 -1.67 -11.25 3.60
C THR A 78 -1.52 -12.26 4.73
N ASN A 79 -2.58 -12.50 5.49
CA ASN A 79 -2.60 -13.49 6.60
C ASN A 79 -1.40 -13.37 7.56
N GLY A 80 -1.02 -12.13 7.92
CA GLY A 80 0.09 -11.86 8.85
C GLY A 80 1.48 -12.09 8.27
N LYS A 81 1.60 -12.46 7.00
CA LYS A 81 2.86 -12.70 6.30
C LYS A 81 3.10 -11.62 5.25
N GLY A 82 4.36 -11.29 5.04
CA GLY A 82 4.81 -10.35 4.00
C GLY A 82 5.84 -11.01 3.10
N ILE A 83 5.71 -10.81 1.79
CA ILE A 83 6.73 -11.21 0.81
C ILE A 83 7.14 -10.00 -0.03
N HIS A 84 8.38 -10.01 -0.48
CA HIS A 84 8.86 -9.08 -1.49
C HIS A 84 8.22 -9.42 -2.84
N ILE A 85 7.93 -8.40 -3.63
CA ILE A 85 7.33 -8.53 -4.95
C ILE A 85 7.94 -7.53 -5.93
N THR A 86 7.81 -7.81 -7.22
CA THR A 86 7.92 -6.82 -8.30
C THR A 86 6.55 -6.56 -8.89
N TRP A 87 6.38 -5.45 -9.59
CA TRP A 87 5.11 -5.13 -10.25
C TRP A 87 5.31 -4.59 -11.66
N LYS A 88 4.29 -4.82 -12.51
CA LYS A 88 4.27 -4.38 -13.89
C LYS A 88 2.91 -3.80 -14.26
N LYS A 89 2.91 -2.63 -14.89
CA LYS A 89 1.71 -2.03 -15.48
C LYS A 89 2.06 -1.39 -16.83
N ALA A 90 1.51 -1.96 -17.90
CA ALA A 90 1.88 -1.58 -19.28
C ALA A 90 1.09 -0.37 -19.81
N GLU A 91 -0.15 -0.18 -19.38
CA GLU A 91 -1.07 0.81 -19.95
C GLU A 91 -1.87 1.50 -18.83
N ASP A 92 -2.28 2.75 -19.04
CA ASP A 92 -2.99 3.56 -18.04
C ASP A 92 -4.25 2.89 -17.49
N TYR A 93 -5.01 2.22 -18.35
CA TYR A 93 -6.25 1.53 -17.99
C TYR A 93 -6.05 0.01 -17.76
N GLY A 94 -4.82 -0.48 -17.88
CA GLY A 94 -4.46 -1.86 -17.61
C GLY A 94 -4.36 -2.15 -16.12
N ALA A 95 -4.62 -3.41 -15.73
CA ALA A 95 -4.39 -3.87 -14.37
C ALA A 95 -2.88 -3.95 -14.07
N THR A 96 -2.49 -3.54 -12.85
CA THR A 96 -1.16 -3.85 -12.33
C THR A 96 -1.05 -5.35 -12.03
N ARG A 97 0.03 -5.96 -12.48
CA ARG A 97 0.38 -7.36 -12.19
C ARG A 97 1.53 -7.39 -11.20
N TYR A 98 1.52 -8.34 -10.28
CA TYR A 98 2.49 -8.44 -9.18
C TYR A 98 3.13 -9.82 -9.19
N TYR A 99 4.44 -9.90 -9.00
CA TYR A 99 5.21 -11.14 -9.12
C TYR A 99 6.09 -11.36 -7.90
N ASP A 100 6.24 -12.61 -7.47
CA ASP A 100 7.20 -12.99 -6.44
C ASP A 100 8.65 -12.93 -6.96
N ASP A 101 9.62 -13.17 -6.07
CA ASP A 101 11.04 -13.19 -6.43
C ASP A 101 11.44 -14.33 -7.37
N ASN A 102 10.57 -15.32 -7.56
CA ASN A 102 10.77 -16.40 -8.53
C ASN A 102 10.18 -16.06 -9.91
N GLY A 103 9.53 -14.90 -10.05
CA GLY A 103 8.87 -14.45 -11.28
C GLY A 103 7.47 -15.01 -11.50
N ASN A 104 6.86 -15.64 -10.49
CA ASN A 104 5.47 -16.12 -10.58
C ASN A 104 4.50 -14.99 -10.22
N GLU A 105 3.39 -14.84 -10.97
CA GLU A 105 2.33 -13.90 -10.59
C GLU A 105 1.72 -14.33 -9.24
N ILE A 106 1.62 -13.40 -8.29
CA ILE A 106 1.09 -13.70 -6.97
C ILE A 106 -0.44 -13.86 -7.02
N GLU A 107 -0.96 -14.77 -6.21
CA GLU A 107 -2.40 -14.89 -5.98
C GLU A 107 -2.83 -14.07 -4.77
N LEU A 108 -3.90 -13.30 -4.91
CA LEU A 108 -4.49 -12.54 -3.80
C LEU A 108 -5.53 -13.39 -3.08
N ASN A 109 -5.47 -13.43 -1.74
CA ASN A 109 -6.52 -14.05 -0.94
C ASN A 109 -7.87 -13.35 -1.15
N THR A 110 -8.97 -14.11 -1.10
CA THR A 110 -10.32 -13.53 -1.25
C THR A 110 -10.61 -12.50 -0.17
N GLY A 111 -10.88 -11.26 -0.58
CA GLY A 111 -11.21 -10.15 0.30
C GLY A 111 -10.80 -8.79 -0.27
N LYS A 112 -10.98 -7.73 0.51
CA LYS A 112 -10.62 -6.37 0.10
C LYS A 112 -9.09 -6.21 0.04
N THR A 113 -8.61 -5.54 -1.01
CA THR A 113 -7.18 -5.24 -1.21
C THR A 113 -6.96 -3.74 -1.13
N MET A 114 -5.95 -3.33 -0.35
CA MET A 114 -5.47 -1.95 -0.31
C MET A 114 -4.14 -1.87 -1.04
N VAL A 115 -4.06 -1.00 -2.05
CA VAL A 115 -2.81 -0.68 -2.75
C VAL A 115 -2.29 0.66 -2.23
N CYS A 116 -1.09 0.65 -1.65
CA CYS A 116 -0.38 1.80 -1.14
C CYS A 116 0.73 2.19 -2.12
N ILE A 117 0.57 3.32 -2.81
CA ILE A 117 1.63 3.89 -3.64
C ILE A 117 2.61 4.64 -2.74
N ALA A 118 3.87 4.23 -2.76
CA ALA A 118 4.96 4.84 -1.98
C ALA A 118 6.12 5.22 -2.89
N LEU A 119 6.85 6.28 -2.56
CA LEU A 119 8.04 6.64 -3.33
C LEU A 119 9.15 5.61 -3.13
N LYS A 120 9.85 5.28 -4.22
CA LYS A 120 11.06 4.46 -4.18
C LYS A 120 12.04 4.98 -3.13
N GLY A 121 12.60 4.07 -2.35
CA GLY A 121 13.58 4.39 -1.30
C GLY A 121 12.95 4.80 0.03
N ASN A 122 11.63 5.03 0.08
CA ASN A 122 10.95 5.21 1.36
C ASN A 122 10.95 3.92 2.16
N ARG A 123 11.20 4.06 3.46
CA ARG A 123 11.06 2.95 4.40
C ARG A 123 9.65 2.95 4.95
N PHE A 124 8.97 1.81 4.82
CA PHE A 124 7.78 1.55 5.63
C PHE A 124 8.17 0.74 6.87
N THR A 125 7.52 1.06 7.98
CA THR A 125 7.59 0.30 9.21
C THR A 125 6.35 -0.56 9.37
N PHE A 126 6.54 -1.79 9.83
CA PHE A 126 5.48 -2.68 10.29
C PHE A 126 5.39 -2.58 11.83
N ARG A 127 4.18 -2.69 12.37
CA ARG A 127 3.92 -2.76 13.82
C ARG A 127 3.12 -4.01 14.12
#